data_AF-A0AAP2G5B2-F1
#
_entry.id   AF-A0AAP2G5B2-F1
#
_cell.length_a   1.000
_cell.length_b   1.000
_cell.length_c   1.000
_cell.angle_alpha   90.00
_cell.angle_beta   90.00
_cell.angle_gamma   90.00
#
_symmetry.space_group_name_H-M   'P 1'
#
loop_
_entity.id
_entity.type
_entity.pdbx_description
1 polymer ?
#
loop_
_entity_poly.entity_id
_entity_poly.type
_entity_poly.pdbx_seq_one_letter_code
_entity_poly.pdbx_strand_id
1 'polypeptide(L)'
;MTLFHPDNRNRSDDHKRIYALYEIAYTVNDFGAAVLFILGSALFFDDATATLATWLFLIGSLMFGLRPAIKLAREIKFLRMGNYDDITRR
;
A
#
# COMPACT_ATOMS: atom_id res chain seq x y z
N MET A 1 2.26 -22.07 -0.44
CA MET A 1 1.21 -21.01 -0.57
C MET A 1 1.18 -20.51 -1.99
N THR A 2 0.00 -20.29 -2.56
CA THR A 2 -0.16 -19.62 -3.85
C THR A 2 -0.23 -18.10 -3.64
N LEU A 3 0.39 -17.34 -4.54
CA LEU A 3 0.35 -15.87 -4.53
C LEU A 3 -1.08 -15.37 -4.75
N PHE A 4 -1.49 -14.35 -4.00
CA PHE A 4 -2.79 -13.69 -4.12
C PHE A 4 -4.01 -14.58 -3.82
N HIS A 5 -3.83 -15.72 -3.16
CA HIS A 5 -4.96 -16.59 -2.81
C HIS A 5 -5.85 -15.91 -1.75
N PRO A 6 -7.19 -15.85 -1.95
CA PRO A 6 -8.09 -15.14 -1.03
C PRO A 6 -7.98 -15.60 0.42
N ASP A 7 -7.77 -16.90 0.63
CA ASP A 7 -7.72 -17.53 1.95
C ASP A 7 -6.45 -17.22 2.74
N ASN A 8 -5.37 -16.74 2.10
CA ASN A 8 -4.10 -16.45 2.80
C ASN A 8 -4.28 -15.49 3.98
N ARG A 9 -5.28 -14.59 3.93
CA ARG A 9 -5.60 -13.64 5.02
C ARG A 9 -6.17 -14.31 6.28
N ASN A 10 -6.79 -15.48 6.15
CA ASN A 10 -7.55 -16.15 7.22
C ASN A 10 -6.87 -17.41 7.76
N ARG A 11 -5.65 -17.75 7.28
CA ARG A 11 -4.97 -19.03 7.61
C ARG A 11 -4.56 -19.15 9.08
N SER A 12 -4.22 -18.04 9.73
CA SER A 12 -3.77 -17.98 11.13
C SER A 12 -4.00 -16.57 11.69
N ASP A 13 -4.01 -16.41 13.01
CA ASP A 13 -4.17 -15.10 13.65
C ASP A 13 -3.02 -14.13 13.32
N ASP A 14 -1.81 -14.65 13.08
CA ASP A 14 -0.69 -13.84 12.60
C ASP A 14 -0.90 -13.32 11.17
N HIS A 15 -1.53 -14.12 10.31
CA HIS A 15 -1.88 -13.69 8.95
C HIS A 15 -2.91 -12.57 8.97
N LYS A 16 -3.90 -12.63 9.88
CA LYS A 16 -4.91 -11.57 10.05
C LYS A 16 -4.27 -10.26 10.52
N ARG A 17 -3.35 -10.32 11.50
CA ARG A 17 -2.62 -9.14 12.00
C ARG A 17 -1.79 -8.49 10.89
N ILE A 18 -1.05 -9.29 10.14
CA ILE A 18 -0.24 -8.80 9.01
C ILE A 18 -1.15 -8.23 7.92
N TYR A 19 -2.24 -8.91 7.58
CA TYR A 19 -3.21 -8.39 6.61
C TYR A 19 -3.71 -7.00 7.02
N ALA A 20 -4.13 -6.84 8.29
CA ALA A 20 -4.65 -5.57 8.81
C ALA A 20 -3.62 -4.44 8.74
N LEU A 21 -2.35 -4.70 9.11
CA LEU A 21 -1.30 -3.68 9.05
C LEU A 21 -1.05 -3.18 7.62
N TYR A 22 -1.00 -4.11 6.65
CA TYR A 22 -0.83 -3.75 5.25
C TYR A 22 -2.06 -3.05 4.66
N GLU A 23 -3.28 -3.40 5.12
CA GLU A 23 -4.49 -2.71 4.72
C GLU A 23 -4.50 -1.26 5.24
N ILE A 24 -4.10 -1.04 6.49
CA ILE A 24 -3.93 0.32 7.04
C ILE A 24 -2.89 1.10 6.23
N ALA A 25 -1.74 0.50 5.93
CA ALA A 25 -0.70 1.15 5.13
C ALA A 25 -1.21 1.54 3.73
N TYR A 26 -2.01 0.66 3.11
CA TYR A 26 -2.66 0.93 1.83
C TYR A 26 -3.65 2.10 1.91
N THR A 27 -4.54 2.10 2.92
CA THR A 27 -5.51 3.17 3.14
C THR A 27 -4.82 4.52 3.39
N VAL A 28 -3.78 4.54 4.21
CA VAL A 28 -2.99 5.76 4.48
C VAL A 28 -2.31 6.26 3.22
N ASN A 29 -1.74 5.37 2.41
CA ASN A 29 -1.13 5.73 1.14
C ASN A 29 -2.15 6.37 0.18
N ASP A 30 -3.31 5.74 -0.01
CA ASP A 30 -4.32 6.25 -0.93
C ASP A 30 -4.91 7.57 -0.46
N PHE A 31 -5.18 7.70 0.84
CA PHE A 31 -5.69 8.93 1.41
C PHE A 31 -4.66 10.06 1.30
N GLY A 32 -3.38 9.78 1.58
CA GLY A 32 -2.31 10.76 1.39
C GLY A 32 -2.16 11.20 -0.06
N ALA A 33 -2.26 10.27 -1.02
CA ALA A 33 -2.26 10.60 -2.45
C ALA A 33 -3.42 11.53 -2.81
N ALA A 34 -4.64 11.21 -2.34
CA ALA A 34 -5.82 12.04 -2.56
C ALA A 34 -5.65 13.45 -1.99
N VAL A 35 -5.13 13.59 -0.77
CA VAL A 35 -4.85 14.89 -0.15
C VAL A 35 -3.85 15.70 -0.99
N LEU A 36 -2.75 15.08 -1.44
CA LEU A 36 -1.76 15.78 -2.28
C LEU A 36 -2.37 16.28 -3.59
N PHE A 37 -3.21 15.48 -4.24
CA PHE A 37 -3.88 15.89 -5.47
C PHE A 37 -4.89 17.00 -5.25
N ILE A 38 -5.66 16.95 -4.17
CA ILE A 38 -6.63 18.01 -3.83
C ILE A 38 -5.89 19.32 -3.57
N LEU A 39 -4.82 19.29 -2.77
CA LEU A 39 -4.02 20.47 -2.46
C LEU A 39 -3.33 21.02 -3.72
N GLY A 40 -2.71 20.15 -4.53
CA GLY A 40 -2.13 20.55 -5.81
C GLY A 40 -3.17 21.17 -6.74
N SER A 41 -4.39 20.64 -6.77
CA SER A 41 -5.46 21.16 -7.63
C SER A 41 -5.87 22.55 -7.20
N ALA A 42 -5.95 22.80 -5.89
CA ALA A 42 -6.21 24.13 -5.35
C ALA A 42 -5.09 25.12 -5.69
N LEU A 43 -3.82 24.69 -5.64
CA LEU A 43 -2.67 25.53 -5.99
C LEU A 43 -2.59 25.86 -7.49
N PHE A 44 -3.24 25.09 -8.37
CA PHE A 44 -3.31 25.44 -9.80
C PHE A 44 -4.25 26.61 -10.11
N PHE A 45 -4.97 27.16 -9.12
CA PHE A 45 -5.76 28.39 -9.30
C PHE A 45 -4.93 29.68 -9.31
N ASP A 46 -3.65 29.60 -8.96
CA ASP A 46 -2.69 30.71 -9.04
C ASP A 46 -1.42 30.26 -9.77
N ASP A 47 -1.07 30.97 -10.85
CA ASP A 47 0.12 30.69 -11.66
C ASP A 47 1.41 30.74 -10.84
N ALA A 48 1.46 31.58 -9.79
CA ALA A 48 2.63 31.66 -8.91
C ALA A 48 2.90 30.36 -8.14
N THR A 49 1.87 29.53 -7.91
CA THR A 49 1.97 28.27 -7.18
C THR A 49 1.97 27.02 -8.07
N ALA A 50 1.93 27.18 -9.39
CA ALA A 50 1.86 26.06 -10.34
C ALA A 50 3.05 25.09 -10.24
N THR A 51 4.26 25.58 -9.99
CA THR A 51 5.44 24.72 -9.80
C THR A 51 5.28 23.85 -8.56
N LEU A 52 4.76 24.40 -7.46
CA LEU A 52 4.51 23.64 -6.23
C LEU A 52 3.40 22.61 -6.44
N ALA A 53 2.32 23.00 -7.11
CA ALA A 53 1.23 22.10 -7.50
C ALA A 53 1.74 20.89 -8.29
N THR A 54 2.64 21.12 -9.25
CA THR A 54 3.25 20.06 -10.08
C THR A 54 4.00 19.05 -9.23
N TRP A 55 4.77 19.49 -8.23
CA TRP A 55 5.47 18.58 -7.32
C TRP A 55 4.51 17.79 -6.43
N LEU A 56 3.43 18.40 -5.93
CA LEU A 56 2.41 17.66 -5.17
C LEU A 56 1.75 16.56 -6.02
N PHE A 57 1.46 16.85 -7.30
CA PHE A 57 0.95 15.87 -8.24
C PHE A 57 1.95 14.76 -8.54
N LEU A 58 3.23 15.09 -8.69
CA LEU A 58 4.27 14.08 -8.91
C LEU A 58 4.36 13.14 -7.71
N ILE A 59 4.41 13.68 -6.49
CA ILE A 59 4.47 12.87 -5.27
C ILE A 59 3.21 12.01 -5.12
N GLY A 60 2.02 12.58 -5.32
CA GLY A 60 0.76 11.83 -5.32
C GLY A 60 0.75 10.70 -6.36
N SER A 61 1.35 10.93 -7.53
CA SER A 61 1.48 9.93 -8.59
C SER A 61 2.43 8.80 -8.20
N LEU A 62 3.54 9.10 -7.53
CA LEU A 62 4.43 8.07 -6.99
C LEU A 62 3.73 7.21 -5.93
N MET A 63 2.83 7.79 -5.13
CA MET A 63 2.01 7.04 -4.17
C MET A 63 1.07 6.03 -4.85
N PHE A 64 0.57 6.31 -6.06
CA PHE A 64 -0.13 5.30 -6.84
C PHE A 64 0.77 4.11 -7.22
N GLY A 65 2.07 4.35 -7.44
CA GLY A 65 3.07 3.29 -7.64
C GLY A 65 3.38 2.50 -6.36
N LEU A 66 3.29 3.13 -5.18
CA LEU A 66 3.44 2.44 -3.89
C LEU A 66 2.29 1.46 -3.63
N ARG A 67 1.08 1.75 -4.13
CA ARG A 67 -0.11 0.91 -3.95
C ARG A 67 0.10 -0.56 -4.37
N PRO A 68 0.54 -0.89 -5.59
CA PRO A 68 0.88 -2.27 -5.96
C PRO A 68 2.11 -2.81 -5.21
N ALA A 69 3.08 -1.96 -4.83
CA ALA A 69 4.26 -2.38 -4.08
C ALA A 69 3.92 -2.88 -2.66
N ILE A 70 3.02 -2.17 -1.95
CA ILE A 70 2.51 -2.58 -0.62
C ILE A 70 1.79 -3.93 -0.74
N LYS A 71 0.96 -4.10 -1.78
CA LYS A 71 0.25 -5.37 -2.03
C LYS A 71 1.23 -6.51 -2.30
N LEU A 72 2.25 -6.29 -3.13
CA LEU A 72 3.28 -7.29 -3.44
C LEU A 72 4.09 -7.66 -2.20
N ALA A 73 4.50 -6.68 -1.40
CA ALA A 73 5.24 -6.90 -0.16
C ALA A 73 4.44 -7.77 0.84
N ARG A 74 3.12 -7.57 0.93
CA ARG A 74 2.22 -8.44 1.72
C ARG A 74 2.27 -9.88 1.24
N GLU A 75 2.15 -10.11 -0.07
CA GLU A 75 2.17 -11.46 -0.63
C GLU A 75 3.52 -12.18 -0.40
N ILE A 76 4.64 -11.46 -0.55
CA ILE A 76 5.98 -12.00 -0.24
C ILE A 76 6.06 -12.39 1.24
N LYS A 77 5.48 -11.59 2.13
CA LYS A 77 5.44 -11.90 3.57
C LYS A 77 4.60 -13.15 3.84
N PHE A 78 3.44 -13.31 3.20
CA PHE A 78 2.63 -14.53 3.30
C PHE A 78 3.38 -15.76 2.79
N LEU A 79 4.00 -15.69 1.60
CA LEU A 79 4.81 -16.79 1.07
C LEU A 79 5.90 -17.25 2.04
N ARG A 80 6.60 -16.30 2.68
CA ARG A 80 7.62 -16.62 3.68
C ARG A 80 7.01 -17.33 4.90
N MET A 81 5.90 -16.84 5.44
CA MET A 81 5.24 -17.45 6.59
C MET A 81 4.74 -18.87 6.31
N GLY A 82 4.14 -19.10 5.14
CA GLY A 82 3.71 -20.45 4.76
C GLY A 82 4.85 -21.47 4.67
N ASN A 83 6.09 -21.02 4.45
CA ASN A 83 7.28 -21.87 4.45
C ASN A 83 7.79 -22.16 5.89
N TYR A 84 7.57 -21.24 6.83
CA TYR A 84 7.91 -21.43 8.24
C TYR A 84 6.90 -22.34 8.96
N ASP A 85 5.60 -22.24 8.65
CA ASP A 85 4.59 -23.13 9.23
C ASP A 85 4.88 -24.60 8.89
N ASP A 86 5.43 -24.88 7.71
CA ASP A 86 5.75 -26.24 7.23
C ASP A 86 6.94 -26.87 7.99
N ILE A 87 7.91 -26.08 8.43
CA ILE A 87 9.06 -26.57 9.24
C ILE A 87 8.68 -26.81 10.70
N THR A 88 7.72 -26.07 11.25
CA THR A 88 7.28 -26.23 12.65
C THR A 88 6.29 -27.38 12.84
N ARG A 89 5.73 -27.92 11.75
CA ARG A 89 4.75 -29.01 11.78
C ARG A 89 5.35 -30.42 11.64
N ARG A 90 6.68 -30.54 11.57
CA ARG A 90 7.44 -31.80 11.62
C ARG A 90 7.90 -32.11 13.03
#